data_AF-A0A964V948-F1
#
_entry.id   AF-A0A964V948-F1
#
_cell.length_a   1.000
_cell.length_b   1.000
_cell.length_c   1.000
_cell.angle_alpha   90.00
_cell.angle_beta   90.00
_cell.angle_gamma   90.00
#
_symmetry.space_group_name_H-M   'P 1'
#
loop_
_entity.id
_entity.type
_entity.pdbx_description
1 polymer ?
#
loop_
_entity_poly.entity_id
_entity_poly.type
_entity_poly.pdbx_seq_one_letter_code
_entity_poly.pdbx_strand_id
1 'polypeptide(L)'
;MHVAYIALGGNQGDSRNFLDQAVVELNSLPGCQVHSVSSYYRAKPVGGPEGQGEYLNACAGVFTSLDPTGLMKGLLEIERKMGRIRAVANGPRTLDMDLLLFDDLVVKQDLVEVPHPRMADRPFVLRPLCEIAPHAIHPVSGKMIQELLYHLEGIMSPRRGLPDGLAGKRFLVTGSTTGIGREIGLELAGCGALVIFHGRGIAGAPESLIRLATHRAGAAHFLPAELGDPIERKRLLQQAWDLLGGLDGLVLNAGADILTGKISQFSPEEKLRELYRVDLESTFFLAREIGARMNSSPAGGVIVTMGWDHAARGFPGDSGQLFAAVKGAVSSFTKSLALTLAPKVRVNCVAPGWTKTRWGESASNYWQEKAVQDCPLQRWGTPQDVAWLVKFLSSSEAGFINGQTIAVNGGAV
;
A
#
# COMPACT_ATOMS: atom_id res chain seq x y z
N MET A 1 5.42 -15.49 11.23
CA MET A 1 4.10 -14.84 11.24
C MET A 1 3.63 -14.82 9.79
N HIS A 2 2.47 -15.41 9.56
CA HIS A 2 1.81 -15.71 8.29
C HIS A 2 0.73 -14.68 8.00
N VAL A 3 0.32 -14.55 6.74
CA VAL A 3 -0.82 -13.72 6.32
C VAL A 3 -1.98 -14.63 5.95
N ALA A 4 -3.14 -14.39 6.54
CA ALA A 4 -4.36 -15.13 6.27
C ALA A 4 -5.51 -14.19 5.94
N TYR A 5 -6.44 -14.66 5.10
CA TYR A 5 -7.64 -13.93 4.73
C TYR A 5 -8.87 -14.75 5.09
N ILE A 6 -9.78 -14.17 5.86
CA ILE A 6 -10.95 -14.83 6.41
C ILE A 6 -12.20 -14.15 5.86
N ALA A 7 -13.10 -14.89 5.22
CA ALA A 7 -14.44 -14.42 4.89
C ALA A 7 -15.31 -14.44 6.14
N LEU A 8 -16.15 -13.41 6.29
CA LEU A 8 -17.16 -13.30 7.33
C LEU A 8 -18.53 -13.20 6.66
N GLY A 9 -19.52 -13.95 7.13
CA GLY A 9 -20.87 -13.94 6.55
C GLY A 9 -21.97 -14.22 7.57
N GLY A 10 -23.11 -13.53 7.47
CA GLY A 10 -24.26 -13.78 8.34
C GLY A 10 -25.56 -13.22 7.78
N ASN A 11 -26.70 -13.84 8.09
CA ASN A 11 -28.03 -13.40 7.65
C ASN A 11 -29.11 -13.51 8.73
N GLN A 12 -28.74 -13.79 9.97
CA GLN A 12 -29.65 -13.83 11.11
C GLN A 12 -29.31 -12.76 12.14
N GLY A 13 -30.35 -12.24 12.80
CA GLY A 13 -30.23 -11.22 13.83
C GLY A 13 -29.55 -9.94 13.34
N ASP A 14 -28.83 -9.27 14.24
CA ASP A 14 -28.01 -8.11 13.88
C ASP A 14 -26.67 -8.57 13.26
N SER A 15 -26.73 -9.01 12.00
CA SER A 15 -25.56 -9.54 11.29
C SER A 15 -24.39 -8.57 11.24
N ARG A 16 -24.63 -7.25 11.27
CA ARG A 16 -23.55 -6.27 11.32
C ARG A 16 -22.81 -6.34 12.64
N ASN A 17 -23.53 -6.28 13.75
CA ASN A 17 -22.93 -6.39 15.07
C ASN A 17 -22.22 -7.76 15.26
N PHE A 18 -22.76 -8.85 14.73
CA PHE A 18 -22.07 -10.15 14.79
C PHE A 18 -20.74 -10.15 14.01
N LEU A 19 -20.70 -9.55 12.83
CA LEU A 19 -19.46 -9.45 12.05
C LEU A 19 -18.44 -8.51 12.74
N ASP A 20 -18.88 -7.36 13.25
CA ASP A 20 -18.02 -6.44 14.01
C ASP A 20 -17.40 -7.14 15.24
N GLN A 21 -18.22 -7.90 15.99
CA GLN A 21 -17.73 -8.67 17.14
C GLN A 21 -16.80 -9.82 16.73
N ALA A 22 -17.06 -10.49 15.60
CA ALA A 22 -16.19 -11.54 15.08
C ALA A 22 -14.78 -11.01 14.79
N VAL A 23 -14.66 -9.79 14.26
CA VAL A 23 -13.37 -9.11 14.05
C VAL A 23 -12.65 -8.85 15.38
N VAL A 24 -13.37 -8.40 16.41
CA VAL A 24 -12.81 -8.15 17.75
C VAL A 24 -12.30 -9.44 18.38
N GLU A 25 -13.09 -10.53 18.34
CA GLU A 25 -12.69 -11.83 18.86
C GLU A 25 -11.50 -12.40 18.08
N LEU A 26 -11.49 -12.27 16.75
CA LEU A 26 -10.39 -12.70 15.89
C LEU A 26 -9.09 -11.96 16.20
N ASN A 27 -9.15 -10.65 16.47
CA ASN A 27 -8.01 -9.86 16.90
C ASN A 27 -7.58 -10.17 18.35
N SER A 28 -8.45 -10.80 19.13
CA SER A 28 -8.17 -11.22 20.52
C SER A 28 -7.65 -12.65 20.61
N LEU A 29 -7.67 -13.42 19.51
CA LEU A 29 -7.08 -14.76 19.47
C LEU A 29 -5.56 -14.69 19.69
N PRO A 30 -4.98 -15.52 20.58
CA PRO A 30 -3.55 -15.56 20.78
C PRO A 30 -2.78 -15.80 19.47
N GLY A 31 -1.84 -14.93 19.18
CA GLY A 31 -1.03 -15.01 17.97
C GLY A 31 -1.70 -14.48 16.71
N CYS A 32 -2.87 -13.83 16.81
CA CYS A 32 -3.54 -13.17 15.68
C CYS A 32 -3.52 -11.64 15.83
N GLN A 33 -3.40 -10.93 14.72
CA GLN A 33 -3.55 -9.48 14.62
C GLN A 33 -4.28 -9.14 13.32
N VAL A 34 -5.49 -8.61 13.42
CA VAL A 34 -6.25 -8.11 12.27
C VAL A 34 -5.58 -6.84 11.77
N HIS A 35 -5.23 -6.80 10.49
CA HIS A 35 -4.57 -5.64 9.87
C HIS A 35 -5.43 -4.90 8.84
N SER A 36 -6.56 -5.49 8.41
CA SER A 36 -7.52 -4.86 7.50
C SER A 36 -8.87 -5.56 7.56
N VAL A 37 -9.95 -4.81 7.37
CA VAL A 37 -11.32 -5.33 7.21
C VAL A 37 -11.97 -4.61 6.04
N SER A 38 -12.64 -5.35 5.17
CA SER A 38 -13.37 -4.78 4.04
C SER A 38 -14.63 -4.03 4.49
N SER A 39 -15.24 -3.31 3.56
CA SER A 39 -16.63 -2.87 3.67
C SER A 39 -17.59 -4.07 3.76
N TYR A 40 -18.83 -3.79 4.15
CA TYR A 40 -19.90 -4.77 4.23
C TYR A 40 -20.68 -4.88 2.92
N TYR A 41 -20.85 -6.10 2.41
CA TYR A 41 -21.49 -6.40 1.13
C TYR A 41 -22.75 -7.25 1.33
N ARG A 42 -23.89 -6.78 0.79
CA ARG A 42 -25.13 -7.56 0.77
C ARG A 42 -25.16 -8.51 -0.42
N ALA A 43 -25.59 -9.74 -0.20
CA ALA A 43 -25.77 -10.74 -1.25
C ALA A 43 -27.01 -11.61 -0.99
N LYS A 44 -27.66 -12.05 -2.06
CA LYS A 44 -28.73 -13.05 -1.97
C LYS A 44 -28.15 -14.40 -1.53
N PRO A 45 -28.90 -15.23 -0.77
CA PRO A 45 -28.50 -16.59 -0.44
C PRO A 45 -28.12 -17.40 -1.68
N VAL A 46 -27.03 -18.15 -1.60
CA VAL A 46 -26.58 -19.07 -2.66
C VAL A 46 -26.77 -20.50 -2.19
N GLY A 47 -27.90 -21.10 -2.58
CA GLY A 47 -28.36 -22.42 -2.11
C GLY A 47 -29.09 -22.37 -0.75
N GLY A 48 -29.59 -23.54 -0.31
CA GLY A 48 -30.33 -23.68 0.96
C GLY A 48 -31.85 -23.51 0.82
N PRO A 49 -32.60 -23.53 1.95
CA PRO A 49 -34.07 -23.41 1.96
C PRO A 49 -34.57 -22.09 1.36
N GLU A 50 -35.75 -22.10 0.73
CA GLU A 50 -36.41 -20.89 0.24
C GLU A 50 -36.84 -19.97 1.40
N GLY A 51 -36.90 -18.65 1.14
CA GLY A 51 -37.35 -17.65 2.13
C GLY A 51 -36.25 -17.09 3.05
N GLN A 52 -34.98 -17.37 2.78
CA GLN A 52 -33.86 -16.80 3.53
C GLN A 52 -33.63 -15.31 3.23
N GLY A 53 -33.30 -14.53 4.26
CA GLY A 53 -32.90 -13.12 4.13
C GLY A 53 -31.51 -12.94 3.51
N GLU A 54 -31.21 -11.72 3.07
CA GLU A 54 -29.90 -11.38 2.49
C GLU A 54 -28.75 -11.60 3.49
N TYR A 55 -27.63 -12.09 2.97
CA TYR A 55 -26.38 -12.19 3.74
C TYR A 55 -25.63 -10.87 3.71
N LEU A 56 -25.08 -10.50 4.86
CA LEU A 56 -24.02 -9.50 4.97
C LEU A 56 -22.67 -10.23 4.96
N ASN A 57 -21.77 -9.82 4.08
CA ASN A 57 -20.45 -10.43 3.88
C ASN A 57 -19.34 -9.39 4.06
N ALA A 58 -18.21 -9.80 4.61
CA ALA A 58 -16.99 -9.01 4.72
C ALA A 58 -15.76 -9.93 4.64
N CYS A 59 -14.56 -9.37 4.57
CA CYS A 59 -13.31 -10.10 4.68
C CYS A 59 -12.37 -9.41 5.66
N ALA A 60 -11.67 -10.20 6.47
CA ALA A 60 -10.63 -9.74 7.39
C ALA A 60 -9.27 -10.30 6.95
N GLY A 61 -8.26 -9.42 6.91
CA GLY A 61 -6.84 -9.79 6.74
C GLY A 61 -6.17 -9.86 8.10
N VAL A 62 -5.45 -10.96 8.36
CA VAL A 62 -4.87 -11.28 9.68
C VAL A 62 -3.42 -11.69 9.54
N PHE A 63 -2.56 -11.10 10.36
CA PHE A 63 -1.24 -11.66 10.66
C PHE A 63 -1.39 -12.70 11.75
N THR A 64 -0.86 -13.91 11.54
CA THR A 64 -0.97 -14.98 12.53
C THR A 64 0.34 -15.74 12.76
N SER A 65 0.61 -16.17 14.00
CA SER A 65 1.65 -17.16 14.30
C SER A 65 1.11 -18.59 14.34
N LEU A 66 -0.20 -18.77 14.21
CA LEU A 66 -0.84 -20.08 14.15
C LEU A 66 -0.62 -20.71 12.79
N ASP A 67 -0.68 -22.04 12.71
CA ASP A 67 -0.80 -22.77 11.45
C ASP A 67 -2.25 -22.73 10.93
N PRO A 68 -2.54 -23.19 9.69
CA PRO A 68 -3.89 -23.17 9.14
C PRO A 68 -4.92 -23.89 10.01
N THR A 69 -4.55 -25.01 10.61
CA THR A 69 -5.43 -25.82 11.47
C THR A 69 -5.73 -25.13 12.80
N GLY A 70 -4.74 -24.52 13.43
CA GLY A 70 -4.88 -23.74 14.66
C GLY A 70 -5.75 -22.51 14.44
N LEU A 71 -5.53 -21.78 13.34
CA LEU A 71 -6.38 -20.65 12.98
C LEU A 71 -7.83 -21.10 12.75
N MET A 72 -8.05 -22.16 11.97
CA MET A 72 -9.39 -22.69 11.70
C MET A 72 -10.13 -23.10 12.99
N LYS A 73 -9.44 -23.75 13.94
CA LYS A 73 -10.02 -24.06 15.26
C LYS A 73 -10.50 -22.80 15.99
N GLY A 74 -9.69 -21.74 15.99
CA GLY A 74 -10.08 -20.45 16.55
C GLY A 74 -11.31 -19.85 15.89
N LEU A 75 -11.41 -19.91 14.55
CA LEU A 75 -12.59 -19.45 13.81
C LEU A 75 -13.86 -20.21 14.23
N LEU A 76 -13.79 -21.55 14.31
CA LEU A 76 -14.91 -22.39 14.75
C LEU A 76 -15.35 -22.09 16.19
N GLU A 77 -14.42 -21.75 17.08
CA GLU A 77 -14.74 -21.33 18.44
C GLU A 77 -15.49 -19.99 18.49
N ILE A 78 -15.09 -19.03 17.64
CA ILE A 78 -15.80 -17.75 17.49
C ILE A 78 -17.21 -17.98 16.94
N GLU A 79 -17.37 -18.80 15.90
CA GLU A 79 -18.69 -19.18 15.37
C GLU A 79 -19.61 -19.75 16.46
N ARG A 80 -19.07 -20.65 17.29
CA ARG A 80 -19.80 -21.29 18.39
C ARG A 80 -20.22 -20.27 19.46
N LYS A 81 -19.32 -19.35 19.85
CA LYS A 81 -19.63 -18.26 20.79
C LYS A 81 -20.75 -17.35 20.27
N MET A 82 -20.79 -17.13 18.96
CA MET A 82 -21.81 -16.30 18.29
C MET A 82 -23.10 -17.06 17.94
N GLY A 83 -23.30 -18.26 18.52
CA GLY A 83 -24.57 -18.98 18.45
C GLY A 83 -24.81 -19.73 17.13
N ARG A 84 -23.78 -20.02 16.33
CA ARG A 84 -23.95 -20.82 15.11
C ARG A 84 -24.36 -22.26 15.46
N ILE A 85 -25.56 -22.67 15.03
CA ILE A 85 -26.06 -24.05 15.12
C ILE A 85 -26.10 -24.66 13.71
N ARG A 86 -25.31 -25.71 13.46
CA ARG A 86 -25.26 -26.39 12.15
C ARG A 86 -26.41 -27.40 12.02
N ALA A 87 -27.63 -26.92 11.81
CA ALA A 87 -28.83 -27.76 11.68
C ALA A 87 -29.11 -28.22 10.23
N VAL A 88 -28.89 -27.35 9.23
CA VAL A 88 -29.18 -27.61 7.81
C VAL A 88 -28.02 -27.11 6.94
N ALA A 89 -27.63 -27.87 5.92
CA ALA A 89 -26.60 -27.46 4.96
C ALA A 89 -27.02 -26.19 4.20
N ASN A 90 -26.15 -25.18 4.16
CA ASN A 90 -26.41 -23.84 3.59
C ASN A 90 -27.65 -23.15 4.18
N GLY A 91 -28.00 -23.45 5.43
CA GLY A 91 -29.08 -22.78 6.15
C GLY A 91 -28.70 -21.38 6.67
N PRO A 92 -29.70 -20.61 7.12
CA PRO A 92 -29.48 -19.29 7.70
C PRO A 92 -28.69 -19.40 9.02
N ARG A 93 -27.83 -18.41 9.28
CA ARG A 93 -26.83 -18.43 10.36
C ARG A 93 -26.48 -17.05 10.85
N THR A 94 -26.12 -16.96 12.13
CA THR A 94 -25.64 -15.74 12.79
C THR A 94 -24.26 -15.33 12.26
N LEU A 95 -23.32 -16.27 12.14
CA LEU A 95 -21.96 -16.04 11.65
C LEU A 95 -21.37 -17.28 10.94
N ASP A 96 -20.64 -17.02 9.86
CA ASP A 96 -19.82 -17.93 9.06
C ASP A 96 -18.44 -17.33 8.88
N MET A 97 -17.41 -18.07 9.27
CA MET A 97 -16.01 -17.67 9.14
C MET A 97 -15.25 -18.74 8.34
N ASP A 98 -14.92 -18.41 7.09
CA ASP A 98 -14.18 -19.32 6.19
C ASP A 98 -12.75 -18.80 5.98
N LEU A 99 -11.74 -19.65 6.21
CA LEU A 99 -10.36 -19.34 5.87
C LEU A 99 -10.17 -19.44 4.34
N LEU A 100 -9.98 -18.30 3.68
CA LEU A 100 -9.88 -18.21 2.22
C LEU A 100 -8.47 -18.53 1.72
N LEU A 101 -7.47 -17.84 2.26
CA LEU A 101 -6.07 -17.91 1.86
C LEU A 101 -5.19 -17.92 3.11
N PHE A 102 -4.05 -18.58 3.01
CA PHE A 102 -3.00 -18.61 4.03
C PHE A 102 -1.65 -18.63 3.33
N ASP A 103 -0.94 -17.50 3.35
CA ASP A 103 0.24 -17.24 2.53
C ASP A 103 0.05 -17.67 1.06
N ASP A 104 0.89 -18.58 0.57
CA ASP A 104 0.85 -19.25 -0.72
C ASP A 104 0.54 -20.76 -0.59
N LEU A 105 0.06 -21.18 0.59
CA LEU A 105 -0.13 -22.59 0.90
C LEU A 105 -1.28 -23.22 0.10
N VAL A 106 -1.05 -24.47 -0.31
CA VAL A 106 -2.08 -25.39 -0.81
C VAL A 106 -2.13 -26.58 0.14
N VAL A 107 -3.12 -26.59 1.03
CA VAL A 107 -3.27 -27.57 2.12
C VAL A 107 -4.68 -28.15 2.08
N LYS A 108 -4.77 -29.47 2.22
CA LYS A 108 -6.02 -30.21 2.42
C LYS A 108 -5.83 -31.19 3.57
N GLN A 109 -6.46 -30.90 4.70
CA GLN A 109 -6.47 -31.68 5.93
C GLN A 109 -7.91 -31.78 6.45
N ASP A 110 -8.17 -32.69 7.40
CA ASP A 110 -9.53 -33.00 7.87
C ASP A 110 -10.37 -31.79 8.30
N LEU A 111 -9.73 -30.76 8.87
CA LEU A 111 -10.38 -29.54 9.35
C LEU A 111 -10.20 -28.33 8.45
N VAL A 112 -9.26 -28.35 7.49
CA VAL A 112 -8.86 -27.15 6.74
C VAL A 112 -8.53 -27.48 5.29
N GLU A 113 -9.12 -26.72 4.38
CA GLU A 113 -8.78 -26.72 2.95
C GLU A 113 -8.50 -25.28 2.53
N VAL A 114 -7.24 -25.00 2.17
CA VAL A 114 -6.75 -23.68 1.75
C VAL A 114 -5.96 -23.84 0.44
N PRO A 115 -6.18 -23.02 -0.58
CA PRO A 115 -7.19 -21.97 -0.66
C PRO A 115 -8.60 -22.56 -0.57
N HIS A 116 -9.56 -21.78 -0.04
CA HIS A 116 -10.92 -22.29 0.15
C HIS A 116 -11.48 -22.77 -1.20
N PRO A 117 -11.98 -24.01 -1.32
CA PRO A 117 -12.13 -24.70 -2.61
C PRO A 117 -13.13 -24.04 -3.55
N ARG A 118 -14.07 -23.25 -3.01
CA ARG A 118 -15.11 -22.53 -3.79
C ARG A 118 -14.92 -21.02 -3.82
N MET A 119 -13.82 -20.48 -3.30
CA MET A 119 -13.66 -19.02 -3.22
C MET A 119 -13.63 -18.37 -4.60
N ALA A 120 -12.98 -19.04 -5.57
CA ALA A 120 -12.79 -18.55 -6.92
C ALA A 120 -14.08 -18.48 -7.75
N ASP A 121 -15.18 -19.06 -7.26
CA ASP A 121 -16.49 -19.11 -7.93
C ASP A 121 -17.55 -18.22 -7.24
N ARG A 122 -17.15 -17.45 -6.22
CA ARG A 122 -18.08 -16.72 -5.34
C ARG A 122 -17.80 -15.21 -5.33
N PRO A 123 -18.54 -14.41 -6.11
CA PRO A 123 -18.39 -12.96 -6.13
C PRO A 123 -18.56 -12.31 -4.75
N PHE A 124 -19.48 -12.80 -3.92
CA PHE A 124 -19.71 -12.29 -2.56
C PHE A 124 -18.57 -12.59 -1.58
N VAL A 125 -17.66 -13.51 -1.94
CA VAL A 125 -16.41 -13.77 -1.21
C VAL A 125 -15.27 -12.92 -1.80
N LEU A 126 -15.16 -12.90 -3.13
CA LEU A 126 -14.06 -12.21 -3.82
C LEU A 126 -14.18 -10.69 -3.78
N ARG A 127 -15.38 -10.09 -3.77
CA ARG A 127 -15.56 -8.63 -3.65
C ARG A 127 -14.95 -8.09 -2.35
N PRO A 128 -15.35 -8.58 -1.15
CA PRO A 128 -14.70 -8.21 0.10
C PRO A 128 -13.18 -8.45 0.10
N LEU A 129 -12.72 -9.59 -0.40
CA LEU A 129 -11.30 -9.92 -0.43
C LEU A 129 -10.52 -8.98 -1.37
N CYS A 130 -11.08 -8.67 -2.54
CA CYS A 130 -10.47 -7.78 -3.52
C CYS A 130 -10.33 -6.34 -3.01
N GLU A 131 -11.21 -5.89 -2.12
CA GLU A 131 -11.08 -4.55 -1.50
C GLU A 131 -9.81 -4.43 -0.66
N ILE A 132 -9.46 -5.48 0.09
CA ILE A 132 -8.33 -5.44 1.04
C ILE A 132 -7.05 -6.09 0.51
N ALA A 133 -7.18 -6.95 -0.50
CA ALA A 133 -6.08 -7.74 -1.07
C ALA A 133 -6.27 -8.02 -2.57
N PRO A 134 -6.42 -6.99 -3.42
CA PRO A 134 -6.68 -7.19 -4.85
C PRO A 134 -5.56 -7.97 -5.55
N HIS A 135 -4.32 -7.79 -5.09
CA HIS A 135 -3.10 -8.39 -5.64
C HIS A 135 -2.68 -9.69 -4.95
N ALA A 136 -3.45 -10.20 -3.97
CA ALA A 136 -3.16 -11.52 -3.44
C ALA A 136 -3.29 -12.55 -4.55
N ILE A 137 -2.35 -13.49 -4.61
CA ILE A 137 -2.32 -14.55 -5.61
C ILE A 137 -3.10 -15.74 -5.06
N HIS A 138 -4.05 -16.24 -5.84
CA HIS A 138 -4.70 -17.50 -5.55
C HIS A 138 -3.75 -18.65 -5.95
N PRO A 139 -3.23 -19.43 -4.98
CA PRO A 139 -2.06 -20.29 -5.19
C PRO A 139 -2.29 -21.43 -6.17
N VAL A 140 -3.55 -21.86 -6.38
CA VAL A 140 -3.88 -22.92 -7.35
C VAL A 140 -4.01 -22.39 -8.78
N SER A 141 -4.53 -21.17 -8.96
CA SER A 141 -4.77 -20.62 -10.30
C SER A 141 -3.66 -19.70 -10.80
N GLY A 142 -2.80 -19.21 -9.90
CA GLY A 142 -1.79 -18.20 -10.17
C GLY A 142 -2.34 -16.80 -10.48
N LYS A 143 -3.66 -16.62 -10.42
CA LYS A 143 -4.33 -15.34 -10.72
C LYS A 143 -4.42 -14.46 -9.48
N MET A 144 -4.39 -13.15 -9.68
CA MET A 144 -4.74 -12.19 -8.63
C MET A 144 -6.22 -12.32 -8.27
N ILE A 145 -6.57 -12.03 -7.01
CA ILE A 145 -7.97 -11.99 -6.57
C ILE A 145 -8.82 -11.04 -7.42
N GLN A 146 -8.28 -9.88 -7.79
CA GLN A 146 -8.97 -8.93 -8.66
C GLN A 146 -9.29 -9.53 -10.03
N GLU A 147 -8.37 -10.32 -10.61
CA GLU A 147 -8.59 -10.99 -11.89
C GLU A 147 -9.65 -12.08 -11.79
N LEU A 148 -9.67 -12.83 -10.69
CA LEU A 148 -10.73 -13.82 -10.42
C LEU A 148 -12.10 -13.15 -10.31
N LEU A 149 -12.18 -12.03 -9.58
CA LEU A 149 -13.42 -11.29 -9.43
C LEU A 149 -13.92 -10.75 -10.78
N TYR A 150 -13.06 -10.08 -11.54
CA TYR A 150 -13.45 -9.50 -12.83
C TYR A 150 -13.89 -10.57 -13.83
N HIS A 151 -13.18 -11.70 -13.87
CA HIS A 151 -13.57 -12.83 -14.70
C HIS A 151 -14.98 -13.34 -14.35
N LEU A 152 -15.28 -13.50 -13.07
CA LEU A 152 -16.60 -13.95 -12.61
C LEU A 152 -17.72 -12.96 -12.89
N GLU A 153 -17.45 -11.66 -12.78
CA GLU A 153 -18.45 -10.62 -12.98
C GLU A 153 -18.69 -10.29 -14.46
N GLY A 154 -17.99 -10.96 -15.37
CA GLY A 154 -18.02 -10.63 -16.80
C GLY A 154 -17.53 -9.21 -17.08
N ILE A 155 -16.88 -8.57 -16.10
CA ILE A 155 -16.14 -7.34 -16.32
C ILE A 155 -14.97 -7.77 -17.18
N MET A 156 -14.92 -7.29 -18.43
CA MET A 156 -13.67 -7.35 -19.18
C MET A 156 -12.63 -6.75 -18.24
N SER A 157 -11.75 -7.59 -17.67
CA SER A 157 -10.55 -7.08 -17.02
C SER A 157 -10.02 -6.07 -18.02
N PRO A 158 -9.89 -4.77 -17.68
CA PRO A 158 -9.02 -3.96 -18.50
C PRO A 158 -7.76 -4.80 -18.63
N ARG A 159 -7.33 -5.09 -19.85
CA ARG A 159 -5.96 -5.55 -20.07
C ARG A 159 -5.06 -4.42 -19.58
N ARG A 160 -4.94 -4.31 -18.27
CA ARG A 160 -3.76 -3.91 -17.58
C ARG A 160 -3.35 -5.21 -16.94
N GLY A 161 -2.55 -5.98 -17.68
CA GLY A 161 -1.49 -6.68 -16.98
C GLY A 161 -0.83 -5.68 -16.03
N LEU A 162 -0.25 -6.18 -14.95
CA LEU A 162 0.89 -5.54 -14.28
C LEU A 162 1.56 -4.58 -15.27
N PRO A 163 1.74 -3.27 -14.98
CA PRO A 163 2.34 -2.36 -15.95
C PRO A 163 3.52 -3.06 -16.61
N ASP A 164 3.44 -3.28 -17.92
CA ASP A 164 4.27 -4.23 -18.62
C ASP A 164 5.73 -3.85 -18.32
N GLY A 165 6.44 -4.78 -17.67
CA GLY A 165 7.88 -4.64 -17.40
C GLY A 165 8.32 -4.18 -16.01
N LEU A 166 7.45 -4.17 -14.98
CA LEU A 166 7.90 -3.99 -13.58
C LEU A 166 8.33 -5.26 -12.86
N ALA A 167 7.89 -6.44 -13.32
CA ALA A 167 8.29 -7.71 -12.74
C ALA A 167 9.81 -7.89 -12.79
N GLY A 168 10.42 -8.22 -11.64
CA GLY A 168 11.86 -8.37 -11.47
C GLY A 168 12.67 -7.07 -11.49
N LYS A 169 12.04 -5.90 -11.70
CA LYS A 169 12.73 -4.60 -11.62
C LYS A 169 13.06 -4.26 -10.17
N ARG A 170 14.20 -3.59 -9.98
CA ARG A 170 14.80 -3.35 -8.67
C ARG A 170 14.63 -1.89 -8.26
N PHE A 171 13.92 -1.65 -7.16
CA PHE A 171 13.58 -0.31 -6.70
C PHE A 171 14.08 -0.04 -5.28
N LEU A 172 14.56 1.18 -5.07
CA LEU A 172 14.69 1.78 -3.73
C LEU A 172 13.60 2.82 -3.53
N VAL A 173 12.83 2.72 -2.45
CA VAL A 173 11.80 3.71 -2.08
C VAL A 173 12.16 4.33 -0.73
N THR A 174 12.52 5.61 -0.69
CA THR A 174 12.88 6.29 0.56
C THR A 174 11.66 6.74 1.36
N GLY A 175 11.68 6.56 2.68
CA GLY A 175 10.58 7.02 3.55
C GLY A 175 9.34 6.16 3.39
N SER A 176 9.55 4.85 3.25
CA SER A 176 8.53 3.88 2.82
C SER A 176 7.99 3.00 3.94
N THR A 177 8.21 3.39 5.18
CA THR A 177 7.71 2.64 6.34
C THR A 177 6.25 2.95 6.67
N THR A 178 5.75 4.13 6.26
CA THR A 178 4.38 4.58 6.50
C THR A 178 3.87 5.48 5.37
N GLY A 179 2.55 5.71 5.31
CA GLY A 179 1.95 6.70 4.42
C GLY A 179 2.23 6.44 2.93
N ILE A 180 2.48 7.51 2.17
CA ILE A 180 2.67 7.47 0.71
C ILE A 180 3.77 6.48 0.30
N GLY A 181 4.95 6.56 0.92
CA GLY A 181 6.07 5.69 0.58
C GLY A 181 5.79 4.21 0.82
N ARG A 182 5.00 3.88 1.86
CA ARG A 182 4.58 2.50 2.14
C ARG A 182 3.74 1.95 1.00
N GLU A 183 2.70 2.68 0.60
CA GLU A 183 1.83 2.23 -0.49
C GLU A 183 2.58 2.19 -1.83
N ILE A 184 3.50 3.13 -2.10
CA ILE A 184 4.35 3.04 -3.30
C ILE A 184 5.13 1.72 -3.32
N GLY A 185 5.82 1.39 -2.22
CA GLY A 185 6.60 0.15 -2.15
C GLY A 185 5.73 -1.09 -2.30
N LEU A 186 4.54 -1.09 -1.68
CA LEU A 186 3.58 -2.19 -1.76
C LEU A 186 2.93 -2.35 -3.14
N GLU A 187 2.70 -1.26 -3.86
CA GLU A 187 2.20 -1.26 -5.24
C GLU A 187 3.25 -1.78 -6.22
N LEU A 188 4.49 -1.33 -6.08
CA LEU A 188 5.61 -1.82 -6.90
C LEU A 188 5.85 -3.31 -6.64
N ALA A 189 5.86 -3.73 -5.36
CA ALA A 189 5.97 -5.13 -4.99
C ALA A 189 4.78 -5.96 -5.51
N GLY A 190 3.56 -5.42 -5.45
CA GLY A 190 2.36 -6.01 -6.06
C GLY A 190 2.46 -6.20 -7.58
N CYS A 191 3.37 -5.47 -8.24
CA CYS A 191 3.68 -5.63 -9.65
C CYS A 191 4.84 -6.61 -9.94
N GLY A 192 5.33 -7.31 -8.91
CA GLY A 192 6.46 -8.22 -9.00
C GLY A 192 7.84 -7.54 -8.98
N ALA A 193 7.92 -6.24 -8.65
CA ALA A 193 9.20 -5.55 -8.52
C ALA A 193 9.89 -5.91 -7.20
N LEU A 194 11.20 -6.08 -7.21
CA LEU A 194 12.03 -6.25 -6.03
C LEU A 194 12.21 -4.89 -5.36
N VAL A 195 11.70 -4.72 -4.14
CA VAL A 195 11.66 -3.41 -3.47
C VAL A 195 12.53 -3.40 -2.21
N ILE A 196 13.42 -2.41 -2.14
CA ILE A 196 14.10 -1.99 -0.92
C ILE A 196 13.30 -0.85 -0.29
N PHE A 197 12.77 -1.13 0.89
CA PHE A 197 12.15 -0.16 1.77
C PHE A 197 13.21 0.56 2.59
N HIS A 198 12.97 1.81 2.94
CA HIS A 198 13.87 2.65 3.71
C HIS A 198 13.10 3.47 4.74
N GLY A 199 13.68 3.59 5.93
CA GLY A 199 13.22 4.44 7.01
C GLY A 199 14.33 4.73 8.01
N ARG A 200 14.04 5.55 9.01
CA ARG A 200 15.00 5.91 10.06
C ARG A 200 15.17 4.75 11.05
N GLY A 201 16.43 4.36 11.30
CA GLY A 201 16.81 3.40 12.34
C GLY A 201 16.48 1.93 12.03
N ILE A 202 17.18 1.01 12.70
CA ILE A 202 17.10 -0.45 12.46
C ILE A 202 15.72 -1.04 12.80
N ALA A 203 14.97 -0.41 13.72
CA ALA A 203 13.59 -0.80 14.05
C ALA A 203 12.53 -0.21 13.09
N GLY A 204 12.94 0.39 11.96
CA GLY A 204 12.12 1.34 11.21
C GLY A 204 11.00 0.77 10.35
N ALA A 205 11.12 -0.46 9.82
CA ALA A 205 10.03 -1.12 9.09
C ALA A 205 9.37 -2.20 9.95
N PRO A 206 8.02 -2.24 10.04
CA PRO A 206 7.33 -3.38 10.64
C PRO A 206 7.70 -4.67 9.90
N GLU A 207 8.04 -5.75 10.61
CA GLU A 207 8.28 -7.06 9.98
C GLU A 207 7.12 -7.48 9.08
N SER A 208 5.89 -7.12 9.47
CA SER A 208 4.68 -7.37 8.70
C SER A 208 4.66 -6.67 7.35
N LEU A 209 5.25 -5.47 7.22
CA LEU A 209 5.37 -4.77 5.94
C LEU A 209 6.29 -5.52 4.98
N ILE A 210 7.47 -5.92 5.46
CA ILE A 210 8.43 -6.63 4.63
C ILE A 210 7.90 -8.01 4.24
N ARG A 211 7.25 -8.73 5.16
CA ARG A 211 6.58 -10.01 4.84
C ARG A 211 5.51 -9.84 3.77
N LEU A 212 4.65 -8.83 3.91
CA LEU A 212 3.60 -8.54 2.91
C LEU A 212 4.20 -8.21 1.54
N ALA A 213 5.27 -7.41 1.49
CA ALA A 213 5.95 -7.08 0.24
C ALA A 213 6.65 -8.30 -0.38
N THR A 214 7.31 -9.13 0.44
CA THR A 214 7.94 -10.39 0.00
C THR A 214 6.91 -11.36 -0.57
N HIS A 215 5.72 -11.48 0.06
CA HIS A 215 4.64 -12.31 -0.48
C HIS A 215 4.20 -11.84 -1.88
N ARG A 216 4.20 -10.53 -2.13
CA ARG A 216 3.80 -9.94 -3.42
C ARG A 216 4.87 -10.03 -4.52
N ALA A 217 6.15 -9.93 -4.17
CA ALA A 217 7.25 -9.80 -5.13
C ALA A 217 8.27 -10.95 -5.13
N GLY A 218 8.12 -11.93 -4.24
CA GLY A 218 9.12 -12.97 -3.96
C GLY A 218 10.26 -12.50 -3.05
N ALA A 219 10.66 -11.22 -3.10
CA ALA A 219 11.60 -10.64 -2.15
C ALA A 219 11.39 -9.14 -1.93
N ALA A 220 11.57 -8.72 -0.68
CA ALA A 220 11.64 -7.32 -0.28
C ALA A 220 12.69 -7.16 0.84
N HIS A 221 13.33 -5.99 0.87
CA HIS A 221 14.39 -5.70 1.85
C HIS A 221 14.11 -4.40 2.59
N PHE A 222 14.73 -4.22 3.75
CA PHE A 222 14.71 -2.97 4.49
C PHE A 222 16.14 -2.49 4.75
N LEU A 223 16.42 -1.22 4.46
CA LEU A 223 17.68 -0.57 4.79
C LEU A 223 17.45 0.68 5.65
N PRO A 224 18.03 0.76 6.86
CA PRO A 224 17.92 1.93 7.72
C PRO A 224 18.99 2.99 7.38
N ALA A 225 18.57 4.26 7.33
CA ALA A 225 19.48 5.39 7.24
C ALA A 225 18.83 6.69 7.73
N GLU A 226 19.64 7.58 8.27
CA GLU A 226 19.31 8.99 8.48
C GLU A 226 19.72 9.79 7.25
N LEU A 227 18.74 10.20 6.44
CA LEU A 227 19.01 10.90 5.20
C LEU A 227 19.55 12.32 5.42
N GLY A 228 19.39 12.89 6.62
CA GLY A 228 20.07 14.13 7.00
C GLY A 228 21.59 13.98 7.19
N ASP A 229 22.12 12.75 7.23
CA ASP A 229 23.55 12.46 7.39
C ASP A 229 24.19 12.04 6.05
N PRO A 230 25.20 12.77 5.53
CA PRO A 230 25.86 12.43 4.27
C PRO A 230 26.54 11.06 4.26
N ILE A 231 27.06 10.59 5.40
CA ILE A 231 27.72 9.29 5.51
C ILE A 231 26.69 8.18 5.37
N GLU A 232 25.57 8.30 6.08
CA GLU A 232 24.49 7.31 6.01
C GLU A 232 23.79 7.31 4.64
N ARG A 233 23.61 8.47 4.00
CA ARG A 233 23.13 8.54 2.60
C ARG A 233 24.01 7.72 1.65
N LYS A 234 25.32 7.91 1.72
CA LYS A 234 26.27 7.18 0.86
C LYS A 234 26.26 5.68 1.15
N ARG A 235 26.18 5.30 2.44
CA ARG A 235 26.05 3.89 2.85
C ARG A 235 24.77 3.26 2.31
N LEU A 236 23.63 3.93 2.44
CA LEU A 236 22.34 3.47 1.92
C LEU A 236 22.42 3.18 0.42
N LEU A 237 22.96 4.12 -0.36
CA LEU A 237 23.09 3.94 -1.81
C LEU A 237 23.94 2.73 -2.17
N GLN A 238 25.10 2.59 -1.53
CA GLN A 238 26.01 1.49 -1.82
C GLN A 238 25.37 0.14 -1.46
N GLN A 239 24.79 0.03 -0.27
CA GLN A 239 24.08 -1.17 0.17
C GLN A 239 22.90 -1.50 -0.74
N ALA A 240 22.09 -0.51 -1.12
CA ALA A 240 20.95 -0.73 -2.00
C ALA A 240 21.37 -1.23 -3.38
N TRP A 241 22.45 -0.66 -3.93
CA TRP A 241 23.00 -1.08 -5.21
C TRP A 241 23.55 -2.51 -5.15
N ASP A 242 24.35 -2.82 -4.13
CA ASP A 242 25.00 -4.13 -4.01
C ASP A 242 23.99 -5.25 -3.73
N LEU A 243 22.99 -4.98 -2.87
CA LEU A 243 22.00 -5.96 -2.44
C LEU A 243 21.18 -6.55 -3.60
N LEU A 244 20.85 -5.74 -4.60
CA LEU A 244 20.08 -6.16 -5.78
C LEU A 244 20.94 -6.23 -7.07
N GLY A 245 22.27 -6.04 -6.96
CA GLY A 245 23.18 -6.01 -8.11
C GLY A 245 22.90 -4.86 -9.10
N GLY A 246 22.37 -3.75 -8.59
CA GLY A 246 21.93 -2.57 -9.34
C GLY A 246 20.48 -2.16 -9.05
N LEU A 247 20.09 -0.99 -9.53
CA LEU A 247 18.71 -0.47 -9.42
C LEU A 247 18.19 -0.08 -10.80
N ASP A 248 16.92 -0.38 -11.05
CA ASP A 248 16.18 0.02 -12.25
C ASP A 248 15.29 1.24 -11.97
N GLY A 249 14.93 1.47 -10.71
CA GLY A 249 14.26 2.69 -10.29
C GLY A 249 14.57 3.17 -8.89
N LEU A 250 14.36 4.47 -8.68
CA LEU A 250 14.56 5.16 -7.41
C LEU A 250 13.37 6.10 -7.15
N VAL A 251 12.69 5.90 -6.01
CA VAL A 251 11.63 6.79 -5.56
C VAL A 251 12.08 7.55 -4.32
N LEU A 252 12.24 8.86 -4.47
CA LEU A 252 12.69 9.79 -3.43
C LEU A 252 11.48 10.43 -2.76
N ASN A 253 10.92 9.70 -1.80
CA ASN A 253 9.70 10.07 -1.09
C ASN A 253 9.93 10.56 0.35
N ALA A 254 11.07 10.24 0.96
CA ALA A 254 11.37 10.68 2.31
C ALA A 254 11.29 12.21 2.45
N GLY A 255 10.71 12.66 3.57
CA GLY A 255 10.62 14.07 3.93
C GLY A 255 10.58 14.25 5.44
N ALA A 256 11.04 15.40 5.92
CA ALA A 256 11.02 15.74 7.34
C ALA A 256 9.58 16.03 7.80
N ASP A 257 9.17 15.38 8.90
CA ASP A 257 7.89 15.63 9.53
C ASP A 257 7.98 16.83 10.46
N ILE A 258 7.80 18.03 9.91
CA ILE A 258 7.83 19.30 10.65
C ILE A 258 6.48 19.65 11.30
N LEU A 259 5.44 18.84 11.06
CA LEU A 259 4.06 19.13 11.47
C LEU A 259 3.65 18.32 12.69
N THR A 260 4.31 17.20 12.95
CA THR A 260 4.04 16.35 14.12
C THR A 260 5.29 16.06 14.93
N GLY A 261 5.11 15.43 16.10
CA GLY A 261 6.21 15.00 16.96
C GLY A 261 7.11 16.15 17.43
N LYS A 262 8.38 15.85 17.68
CA LYS A 262 9.33 16.80 18.28
C LYS A 262 9.66 18.01 17.38
N ILE A 263 9.78 17.79 16.07
CA ILE A 263 10.16 18.84 15.11
C ILE A 263 9.06 19.89 14.96
N SER A 264 7.79 19.54 15.25
CA SER A 264 6.69 20.52 15.25
C SER A 264 6.92 21.71 16.19
N GLN A 265 7.73 21.54 17.24
CA GLN A 265 8.07 22.57 18.23
C GLN A 265 9.31 23.39 17.86
N PHE A 266 10.01 23.03 16.79
CA PHE A 266 11.21 23.74 16.33
C PHE A 266 10.86 25.14 15.79
N SER A 267 11.84 26.04 15.86
CA SER A 267 11.79 27.35 15.21
C SER A 267 11.64 27.22 13.68
N PRO A 268 11.16 28.26 12.98
CA PRO A 268 11.11 28.27 11.52
C PRO A 268 12.46 27.94 10.85
N GLU A 269 13.57 28.46 11.38
CA GLU A 269 14.92 28.23 10.86
C GLU A 269 15.38 26.78 11.03
N GLU A 270 15.08 26.17 12.18
CA GLU A 270 15.37 24.76 12.44
C GLU A 270 14.52 23.85 11.56
N LYS A 271 13.22 24.14 11.40
CA LYS A 271 12.34 23.41 10.47
C LYS A 271 12.83 23.50 9.03
N LEU A 272 13.23 24.70 8.59
CA LEU A 272 13.80 24.90 7.26
C LEU A 272 15.07 24.07 7.07
N ARG A 273 15.95 24.02 8.08
CA ARG A 273 17.17 23.22 8.02
C ARG A 273 16.89 21.73 7.91
N GLU A 274 15.90 21.21 8.64
CA GLU A 274 15.50 19.81 8.56
C GLU A 274 14.91 19.47 7.18
N LEU A 275 14.00 20.28 6.64
CA LEU A 275 13.48 20.11 5.28
C LEU A 275 14.59 20.20 4.23
N TYR A 276 15.51 21.16 4.38
CA TYR A 276 16.65 21.27 3.46
C TYR A 276 17.48 20.00 3.45
N ARG A 277 17.86 19.47 4.62
CA ARG A 277 18.71 18.28 4.73
C ARG A 277 18.03 17.02 4.22
N VAL A 278 16.77 16.81 4.61
CA VAL A 278 16.05 15.56 4.31
C VAL A 278 15.38 15.62 2.94
N ASP A 279 14.62 16.65 2.62
CA ASP A 279 13.80 16.68 1.40
C ASP A 279 14.59 17.14 0.17
N LEU A 280 15.49 18.12 0.31
CA LEU A 280 16.22 18.68 -0.83
C LEU A 280 17.61 18.07 -0.99
N GLU A 281 18.46 18.19 0.01
CA GLU A 281 19.86 17.77 -0.05
C GLU A 281 19.96 16.26 -0.30
N SER A 282 19.20 15.44 0.45
CA SER A 282 19.18 14.00 0.21
C SER A 282 18.66 13.65 -1.20
N THR A 283 17.56 14.26 -1.64
CA THR A 283 17.01 14.06 -3.00
C THR A 283 18.06 14.39 -4.06
N PHE A 284 18.75 15.53 -3.90
CA PHE A 284 19.77 15.98 -4.85
C PHE A 284 20.91 14.97 -4.98
N PHE A 285 21.51 14.55 -3.87
CA PHE A 285 22.67 13.66 -3.90
C PHE A 285 22.29 12.23 -4.31
N LEU A 286 21.22 11.67 -3.75
CA LEU A 286 20.77 10.32 -4.07
C LEU A 286 20.39 10.19 -5.54
N ALA A 287 19.62 11.16 -6.08
CA ALA A 287 19.19 11.13 -7.47
C ALA A 287 20.36 11.24 -8.46
N ARG A 288 21.34 12.12 -8.19
CA ARG A 288 22.50 12.30 -9.07
C ARG A 288 23.38 11.06 -9.10
N GLU A 289 23.68 10.48 -7.94
CA GLU A 289 24.58 9.34 -7.86
C GLU A 289 23.96 8.10 -8.50
N ILE A 290 22.74 7.73 -8.09
CA ILE A 290 22.05 6.58 -8.69
C ILE A 290 21.70 6.83 -10.15
N GLY A 291 21.28 8.04 -10.49
CA GLY A 291 21.00 8.42 -11.87
C GLY A 291 22.22 8.27 -12.77
N ALA A 292 23.41 8.66 -12.31
CA ALA A 292 24.65 8.46 -13.06
C ALA A 292 24.99 6.97 -13.24
N ARG A 293 24.79 6.14 -12.20
CA ARG A 293 25.00 4.69 -12.28
C ARG A 293 23.99 4.04 -13.24
N MET A 294 22.70 4.40 -13.17
CA MET A 294 21.65 3.95 -14.11
C MET A 294 21.94 4.38 -15.55
N ASN A 295 22.39 5.62 -15.77
CA ASN A 295 22.70 6.15 -17.10
C ASN A 295 23.92 5.48 -17.75
N SER A 296 24.83 4.96 -16.91
CA SER A 296 25.98 4.16 -17.35
C SER A 296 25.59 2.71 -17.67
N SER A 297 24.46 2.22 -17.15
CA SER A 297 23.91 0.91 -17.47
C SER A 297 23.25 0.91 -18.87
N PRO A 298 23.32 -0.21 -19.62
CA PRO A 298 22.57 -0.35 -20.88
C PRO A 298 21.05 -0.25 -20.70
N ALA A 299 20.53 -0.66 -19.53
CA ALA A 299 19.09 -0.71 -19.26
C ALA A 299 18.47 0.67 -18.95
N GLY A 300 19.27 1.66 -18.57
CA GLY A 300 18.77 2.94 -18.10
C GLY A 300 18.04 2.84 -16.76
N GLY A 301 17.02 3.67 -16.54
CA GLY A 301 16.21 3.60 -15.33
C GLY A 301 15.15 4.69 -15.18
N VAL A 302 14.56 4.76 -13.99
CA VAL A 302 13.55 5.77 -13.64
C VAL A 302 13.79 6.36 -12.25
N ILE A 303 13.64 7.68 -12.14
CA ILE A 303 13.68 8.39 -10.87
C ILE A 303 12.37 9.15 -10.68
N VAL A 304 11.75 8.98 -9.52
CA VAL A 304 10.55 9.72 -9.14
C VAL A 304 10.84 10.51 -7.86
N THR A 305 10.70 11.83 -7.91
CA THR A 305 10.86 12.72 -6.76
C THR A 305 9.50 13.17 -6.22
N MET A 306 9.42 13.50 -4.92
CA MET A 306 8.20 14.05 -4.33
C MET A 306 8.26 15.57 -4.17
N GLY A 307 7.41 16.25 -4.92
CA GLY A 307 7.08 17.67 -4.79
C GLY A 307 5.87 17.89 -3.89
N TRP A 308 5.18 19.00 -4.13
CA TRP A 308 3.93 19.37 -3.46
C TRP A 308 3.13 20.25 -4.41
N ASP A 309 1.83 20.02 -4.53
CA ASP A 309 1.00 20.69 -5.54
C ASP A 309 0.97 22.22 -5.36
N HIS A 310 1.00 22.70 -4.12
CA HIS A 310 1.05 24.13 -3.82
C HIS A 310 2.43 24.76 -4.03
N ALA A 311 3.49 24.01 -4.30
CA ALA A 311 4.82 24.60 -4.50
C ALA A 311 4.87 25.57 -5.69
N ALA A 312 4.01 25.39 -6.70
CA ALA A 312 3.93 26.26 -7.88
C ALA A 312 2.97 27.45 -7.70
N ARG A 313 1.98 27.35 -6.80
CA ARG A 313 0.90 28.34 -6.63
C ARG A 313 0.93 29.08 -5.28
N GLY A 314 1.76 28.62 -4.35
CA GLY A 314 1.84 29.12 -2.99
C GLY A 314 0.77 28.54 -2.06
N PHE A 315 1.04 28.66 -0.76
CA PHE A 315 0.10 28.40 0.32
C PHE A 315 0.47 29.29 1.52
N PRO A 316 -0.51 29.89 2.22
CA PRO A 316 -0.23 30.80 3.32
C PRO A 316 0.32 30.08 4.57
N GLY A 317 0.94 30.87 5.45
CA GLY A 317 1.46 30.42 6.75
C GLY A 317 2.85 29.80 6.68
N ASP A 318 3.51 29.72 7.84
CA ASP A 318 4.92 29.32 7.97
C ASP A 318 5.20 27.98 7.30
N SER A 319 4.39 26.96 7.58
CA SER A 319 4.54 25.64 6.94
C SER A 319 4.40 25.72 5.43
N GLY A 320 3.45 26.51 4.91
CA GLY A 320 3.26 26.70 3.47
C GLY A 320 4.48 27.33 2.81
N GLN A 321 5.05 28.37 3.43
CA GLN A 321 6.27 29.05 2.96
C GLN A 321 7.47 28.10 2.95
N LEU A 322 7.67 27.33 4.04
CA LEU A 322 8.76 26.36 4.18
C LEU A 322 8.67 25.24 3.15
N PHE A 323 7.50 24.60 3.02
CA PHE A 323 7.30 23.53 2.04
C PHE A 323 7.38 24.04 0.60
N ALA A 324 6.82 25.22 0.29
CA ALA A 324 6.90 25.78 -1.06
C ALA A 324 8.34 26.02 -1.49
N ALA A 325 9.18 26.61 -0.62
CA ALA A 325 10.60 26.84 -0.91
C ALA A 325 11.34 25.54 -1.25
N VAL A 326 11.17 24.51 -0.41
CA VAL A 326 11.91 23.24 -0.54
C VAL A 326 11.36 22.36 -1.68
N LYS A 327 10.03 22.22 -1.79
CA LYS A 327 9.39 21.38 -2.83
C LYS A 327 9.41 22.05 -4.21
N GLY A 328 9.47 23.38 -4.26
CA GLY A 328 9.76 24.13 -5.49
C GLY A 328 11.19 23.88 -6.00
N ALA A 329 12.16 23.85 -5.09
CA ALA A 329 13.54 23.48 -5.41
C ALA A 329 13.64 22.04 -5.92
N VAL A 330 12.99 21.07 -5.26
CA VAL A 330 12.92 19.67 -5.72
C VAL A 330 12.32 19.59 -7.13
N SER A 331 11.18 20.25 -7.37
CA SER A 331 10.51 20.21 -8.68
C SER A 331 11.38 20.80 -9.80
N SER A 332 12.11 21.87 -9.52
CA SER A 332 13.03 22.49 -10.48
C SER A 332 14.27 21.63 -10.72
N PHE A 333 14.83 21.04 -9.66
CA PHE A 333 15.95 20.11 -9.75
C PHE A 333 15.59 18.88 -10.62
N THR A 334 14.41 18.30 -10.42
CA THR A 334 13.91 17.16 -11.21
C THR A 334 13.93 17.46 -12.71
N LYS A 335 13.45 18.64 -13.12
CA LYS A 335 13.47 19.07 -14.53
C LYS A 335 14.90 19.12 -15.08
N SER A 336 15.83 19.70 -14.34
CA SER A 336 17.24 19.80 -14.75
C SER A 336 17.92 18.42 -14.83
N LEU A 337 17.68 17.54 -13.85
CA LEU A 337 18.22 16.19 -13.85
C LEU A 337 17.66 15.34 -14.98
N ALA A 338 16.37 15.49 -15.31
CA ALA A 338 15.72 14.80 -16.42
C ALA A 338 16.40 15.07 -17.77
N LEU A 339 16.81 16.31 -18.00
CA LEU A 339 17.55 16.70 -19.21
C LEU A 339 18.96 16.11 -19.22
N THR A 340 19.59 16.01 -18.05
CA THR A 340 20.96 15.50 -17.90
C THR A 340 21.05 13.99 -18.16
N LEU A 341 20.06 13.22 -17.72
CA LEU A 341 20.12 11.75 -17.80
C LEU A 341 19.35 11.16 -18.99
N ALA A 342 18.68 11.99 -19.77
CA ALA A 342 18.05 11.56 -21.02
C ALA A 342 19.10 11.08 -22.04
N PRO A 343 18.75 10.13 -22.92
CA PRO A 343 17.46 9.46 -23.03
C PRO A 343 17.31 8.22 -22.13
N LYS A 344 18.35 7.79 -21.42
CA LYS A 344 18.35 6.46 -20.76
C LYS A 344 17.64 6.45 -19.42
N VAL A 345 17.64 7.56 -18.67
CA VAL A 345 16.95 7.65 -17.37
C VAL A 345 15.88 8.72 -17.44
N ARG A 346 14.64 8.34 -17.12
CA ARG A 346 13.54 9.29 -16.97
C ARG A 346 13.48 9.80 -15.54
N VAL A 347 13.26 11.10 -15.37
CA VAL A 347 13.14 11.73 -14.05
C VAL A 347 11.86 12.56 -14.02
N ASN A 348 10.93 12.25 -13.12
CA ASN A 348 9.68 12.99 -12.97
C ASN A 348 9.39 13.30 -11.50
N CYS A 349 8.60 14.34 -11.27
CA CYS A 349 8.17 14.78 -9.96
C CYS A 349 6.67 14.51 -9.80
N VAL A 350 6.29 13.88 -8.70
CA VAL A 350 4.89 13.74 -8.28
C VAL A 350 4.61 14.78 -7.22
N ALA A 351 3.52 15.53 -7.38
CA ALA A 351 3.12 16.62 -6.50
C ALA A 351 1.76 16.30 -5.85
N PRO A 352 1.74 15.60 -4.71
CA PRO A 352 0.50 15.32 -4.00
C PRO A 352 -0.15 16.60 -3.47
N GLY A 353 -1.48 16.62 -3.43
CA GLY A 353 -2.25 17.58 -2.65
C GLY A 353 -2.57 17.04 -1.25
N TRP A 354 -3.72 17.44 -0.70
CA TRP A 354 -4.22 16.94 0.58
C TRP A 354 -4.34 15.42 0.60
N THR A 355 -3.33 14.76 1.18
CA THR A 355 -3.25 13.31 1.30
C THR A 355 -3.31 12.92 2.76
N LYS A 356 -4.24 12.03 3.11
CA LYS A 356 -4.49 11.61 4.49
C LYS A 356 -3.40 10.66 4.96
N THR A 357 -2.28 11.25 5.37
CA THR A 357 -1.18 10.59 6.09
C THR A 357 -1.37 10.76 7.60
N ARG A 358 -0.37 10.38 8.42
CA ARG A 358 -0.43 10.49 9.89
C ARG A 358 -0.92 11.86 10.38
N TRP A 359 -0.41 12.96 9.80
CA TRP A 359 -0.87 14.30 10.17
C TRP A 359 -2.37 14.48 9.88
N GLY A 360 -2.84 14.04 8.71
CA GLY A 360 -4.25 14.12 8.31
C GLY A 360 -5.18 13.24 9.13
N GLU A 361 -4.68 12.20 9.81
CA GLU A 361 -5.47 11.40 10.76
C GLU A 361 -5.74 12.16 12.07
N SER A 362 -4.80 13.00 12.50
CA SER A 362 -4.89 13.78 13.75
C SER A 362 -5.19 15.27 13.55
N ALA A 363 -5.44 15.70 12.31
CA ALA A 363 -5.66 17.12 12.00
C ALA A 363 -6.98 17.62 12.62
N SER A 364 -7.00 18.89 13.05
CA SER A 364 -8.19 19.51 13.64
C SER A 364 -9.37 19.57 12.66
N ASN A 365 -10.60 19.71 13.17
CA ASN A 365 -11.80 19.79 12.34
C ASN A 365 -11.69 20.85 11.23
N TYR A 366 -11.12 22.01 11.54
CA TYR A 366 -10.81 23.04 10.54
C TYR A 366 -10.00 22.50 9.36
N TRP A 367 -8.93 21.76 9.61
CA TRP A 367 -8.09 21.18 8.56
C TRP A 367 -8.76 19.98 7.87
N GLN A 368 -9.58 19.20 8.58
CA GLN A 368 -10.39 18.13 7.97
C GLN A 368 -11.36 18.68 6.93
N GLU A 369 -12.07 19.76 7.27
CA GLU A 369 -13.02 20.43 6.39
C GLU A 369 -12.29 21.15 5.25
N LYS A 370 -11.23 21.90 5.57
CA LYS A 370 -10.46 22.65 4.57
C LYS A 370 -9.87 21.75 3.48
N ALA A 371 -9.32 20.60 3.85
CA ALA A 371 -8.76 19.66 2.88
C ALA A 371 -9.82 19.12 1.89
N VAL A 372 -11.05 18.91 2.37
CA VAL A 372 -12.19 18.48 1.53
C VAL A 372 -12.69 19.62 0.66
N GLN A 373 -12.80 20.84 1.21
CA GLN A 373 -13.25 22.04 0.49
C GLN A 373 -12.28 22.45 -0.61
N ASP A 374 -10.98 22.43 -0.33
CA ASP A 374 -9.92 22.79 -1.28
C ASP A 374 -9.76 21.72 -2.39
N CYS A 375 -10.40 20.55 -2.25
CA CYS A 375 -10.35 19.44 -3.21
C CYS A 375 -11.66 19.33 -4.00
N PRO A 376 -11.68 19.62 -5.32
CA PRO A 376 -12.89 19.49 -6.13
C PRO A 376 -13.54 18.10 -6.13
N LEU A 377 -12.78 17.02 -5.93
CA LEU A 377 -13.33 15.68 -5.73
C LEU A 377 -13.99 15.45 -4.35
N GLN A 378 -14.05 16.48 -3.50
CA GLN A 378 -14.75 16.49 -2.20
C GLN A 378 -14.34 15.35 -1.27
N ARG A 379 -13.06 14.99 -1.30
CA ARG A 379 -12.46 14.00 -0.40
C ARG A 379 -10.99 14.29 -0.17
N TRP A 380 -10.46 13.71 0.89
CA TRP A 380 -9.02 13.54 1.02
C TRP A 380 -8.48 12.61 -0.08
N GLY A 381 -7.29 12.93 -0.59
CA GLY A 381 -6.45 11.94 -1.24
C GLY A 381 -5.99 10.87 -0.24
N THR A 382 -5.76 9.67 -0.74
CA THR A 382 -5.18 8.56 0.03
C THR A 382 -3.73 8.34 -0.43
N PRO A 383 -2.87 7.76 0.42
CA PRO A 383 -1.55 7.30 0.00
C PRO A 383 -1.57 6.44 -1.29
N GLN A 384 -2.63 5.65 -1.45
CA GLN A 384 -2.86 4.79 -2.61
C GLN A 384 -3.06 5.58 -3.91
N ASP A 385 -3.78 6.71 -3.88
CA ASP A 385 -3.99 7.57 -5.05
C ASP A 385 -2.64 8.05 -5.63
N VAL A 386 -1.68 8.38 -4.75
CA VAL A 386 -0.32 8.79 -5.14
C VAL A 386 0.49 7.60 -5.65
N ALA A 387 0.41 6.45 -4.96
CA ALA A 387 1.15 5.24 -5.31
C ALA A 387 0.84 4.74 -6.73
N TRP A 388 -0.41 4.85 -7.18
CA TRP A 388 -0.80 4.48 -8.54
C TRP A 388 -0.12 5.33 -9.62
N LEU A 389 0.04 6.63 -9.42
CA LEU A 389 0.78 7.47 -10.37
C LEU A 389 2.26 7.10 -10.38
N VAL A 390 2.87 6.90 -9.20
CA VAL A 390 4.29 6.52 -9.10
C VAL A 390 4.56 5.20 -9.80
N LYS A 391 3.68 4.21 -9.62
CA LYS A 391 3.70 2.93 -10.33
C LYS A 391 3.70 3.15 -11.85
N PHE A 392 2.75 3.93 -12.37
CA PHE A 392 2.67 4.26 -13.79
C PHE A 392 3.93 4.96 -14.30
N LEU A 393 4.42 5.98 -13.58
CA LEU A 393 5.64 6.69 -13.98
C LEU A 393 6.88 5.79 -13.97
N SER A 394 6.88 4.76 -13.14
CA SER A 394 7.96 3.78 -13.01
C SER A 394 7.98 2.73 -14.11
N SER A 395 6.88 2.56 -14.84
CA SER A 395 6.74 1.51 -15.85
C SER A 395 7.13 1.96 -17.26
N SER A 396 7.10 1.03 -18.21
CA SER A 396 7.45 1.30 -19.62
C SER A 396 6.39 2.14 -20.34
N GLU A 397 5.14 2.10 -19.86
CA GLU A 397 4.01 2.87 -20.41
C GLU A 397 4.18 4.38 -20.25
N ALA A 398 4.96 4.82 -19.26
CA ALA A 398 5.35 6.23 -19.10
C ALA A 398 6.61 6.60 -19.91
N GLY A 399 7.00 5.80 -20.91
CA GLY A 399 8.24 5.94 -21.68
C GLY A 399 8.45 7.29 -22.35
N PHE A 400 7.37 8.05 -22.61
CA PHE A 400 7.43 9.39 -23.20
C PHE A 400 7.20 10.54 -22.19
N ILE A 401 7.20 10.23 -20.90
CA ILE A 401 7.04 11.22 -19.81
C ILE A 401 8.38 11.41 -19.12
N ASN A 402 8.98 12.59 -19.30
CA ASN A 402 10.26 12.96 -18.69
C ASN A 402 10.27 14.45 -18.30
N GLY A 403 10.87 14.78 -17.16
CA GLY A 403 11.00 16.15 -16.65
C GLY A 403 9.69 16.81 -16.23
N GLN A 404 8.63 16.03 -16.00
CA GLN A 404 7.31 16.57 -15.66
C GLN A 404 7.12 16.68 -14.15
N THR A 405 6.32 17.66 -13.72
CA THR A 405 5.73 17.72 -12.37
C THR A 405 4.24 17.45 -12.51
N ILE A 406 3.77 16.33 -11.96
CA ILE A 406 2.39 15.87 -12.15
C ILE A 406 1.66 15.91 -10.81
N ALA A 407 0.55 16.66 -10.77
CA ALA A 407 -0.24 16.82 -9.55
C ALA A 407 -1.17 15.63 -9.31
N VAL A 408 -1.24 15.18 -8.04
CA VAL A 408 -2.22 14.20 -7.55
C VAL A 408 -2.98 14.83 -6.40
N ASN A 409 -3.94 15.69 -6.73
CA ASN A 409 -4.55 16.62 -5.77
C ASN A 409 -6.07 16.77 -5.91
N GLY A 410 -6.73 15.84 -6.60
CA GLY A 410 -8.19 15.84 -6.74
C GLY A 410 -8.75 17.05 -7.51
N GLY A 411 -7.94 17.67 -8.37
CA GLY A 411 -8.35 18.77 -9.24
C GLY A 411 -8.13 20.16 -8.66
N ALA A 412 -7.45 20.29 -7.52
CA ALA A 412 -7.13 21.60 -6.96
C ALA A 412 -6.21 22.36 -7.93
N VAL A 413 -6.73 23.43 -8.54
CA VAL A 413 -6.02 24.30 -9.49
C VAL A 413 -5.68 25.64 -8.87
#